data_AF-A0A352S3Z2-F1
#
_entry.id   AF-A0A352S3Z2-F1
#
_cell.length_a   1.000
_cell.length_b   1.000
_cell.length_c   1.000
_cell.angle_alpha   90.00
_cell.angle_beta   90.00
_cell.angle_gamma   90.00
#
_symmetry.space_group_name_H-M   'P 1'
#
loop_
_entity.id
_entity.type
_entity.pdbx_description
1 polymer ?
#
loop_
_entity_poly.entity_id
_entity_poly.type
_entity_poly.pdbx_seq_one_letter_code
_entity_poly.pdbx_strand_id
1 'polypeptide(L)' 'EAIRIANDSIYGLGGGVWSGDESRAIRVARRIRTGQVDINGGPFNMNA' A
#
# COMPACT_ATOMS: atom_id res chain seq x y z
N GLU A 1 13.28 -0.48 3.62
CA GLU A 1 13.11 0.60 4.62
C GLU A 1 11.71 1.21 4.61
N ALA A 2 11.21 1.73 3.48
CA ALA A 2 9.87 2.33 3.38
C ALA A 2 8.73 1.49 3.98
N ILE A 3 8.72 0.17 3.77
CA ILE A 3 7.73 -0.75 4.37
C ILE A 3 7.77 -0.72 5.90
N ARG A 4 8.97 -0.69 6.49
CA ARG A 4 9.13 -0.65 7.94
C ARG A 4 8.53 0.65 8.49
N ILE A 5 8.82 1.77 7.85
CA ILE A 5 8.31 3.09 8.23
C ILE A 5 6.79 3.14 8.07
N ALA A 6 6.25 2.65 6.95
CA ALA A 6 4.80 2.61 6.72
C ALA A 6 4.05 1.76 7.76
N ASN A 7 4.69 0.71 8.29
CA ASN A 7 4.12 -0.16 9.31
C ASN A 7 4.42 0.30 10.74
N ASP A 8 5.22 1.35 10.93
CA ASP A 8 5.55 1.94 12.23
C ASP A 8 4.47 2.93 12.68
N SER A 9 3.23 2.44 12.62
CA SER A 9 2.04 3.16 13.01
C SER A 9 1.10 2.19 13.71
N ILE A 10 0.47 2.66 14.78
CA ILE A 10 -0.62 1.93 15.44
C ILE A 10 -1.91 1.94 14.59
N TYR A 11 -1.98 2.86 13.62
CA TYR A 11 -3.09 3.01 12.69
C TYR A 11 -2.82 2.26 11.38
N GLY A 12 -3.87 2.07 10.58
CA GLY A 12 -3.75 1.43 9.27
C GLY A 12 -5.02 1.50 8.45
N LEU A 13 -5.60 2.69 8.24
CA LEU A 13 -6.84 2.83 7.48
C LEU A 13 -6.61 2.62 5.97
N GLY A 14 -5.73 3.41 5.37
CA GLY A 14 -5.43 3.38 3.94
C GLY A 14 -3.99 3.78 3.64
N GLY A 15 -3.49 3.38 2.47
CA GLY A 15 -2.15 3.70 2.00
C GLY A 15 -2.04 3.69 0.47
N GLY A 16 -0.89 4.08 -0.06
CA GLY A 16 -0.65 4.10 -1.50
C GLY A 16 0.79 3.74 -1.86
N VAL A 17 0.98 3.05 -2.98
CA VAL A 17 2.28 2.67 -3.53
C VAL A 17 2.41 3.15 -4.97
N TRP A 18 3.47 3.90 -5.25
CA TRP A 18 3.83 4.34 -6.60
C TRP A 18 5.13 3.69 -7.07
N SER A 19 5.11 3.14 -8.27
CA SER A 19 6.28 2.50 -8.90
C SER A 19 6.08 2.42 -10.41
N GLY A 20 7.16 2.64 -11.16
CA GLY A 20 7.19 2.38 -12.62
C GLY A 20 7.15 0.90 -12.99
N ASP A 21 7.35 0.01 -12.01
CA ASP A 21 7.11 -1.44 -12.12
C ASP A 21 5.89 -1.80 -11.24
N GLU A 22 4.81 -2.21 -11.88
CA GLU A 22 3.56 -2.61 -11.23
C GLU A 22 3.72 -3.87 -10.36
N SER A 23 4.47 -4.86 -10.85
CA SER A 23 4.74 -6.09 -10.08
C SER A 23 5.50 -5.78 -8.79
N ARG A 24 6.44 -4.82 -8.86
CA ARG A 24 7.11 -4.31 -7.67
C ARG A 24 6.15 -3.57 -6.75
N ALA A 25 5.24 -2.75 -7.29
CA ALA A 25 4.24 -2.04 -6.50
C ALA A 25 3.37 -3.03 -5.70
N ILE A 26 2.87 -4.08 -6.36
CA ILE A 26 2.06 -5.14 -5.73
C ILE A 26 2.84 -5.85 -4.63
N ARG A 27 4.11 -6.21 -4.86
CA ARG A 27 4.95 -6.85 -3.83
C ARG A 27 5.15 -5.97 -2.60
N VAL A 28 5.24 -4.66 -2.79
CA VAL A 28 5.36 -3.69 -1.69
C VAL A 28 4.03 -3.51 -0.97
N ALA A 29 2.93 -3.30 -1.71
CA ALA A 29 1.58 -3.11 -1.18
C ALA A 29 1.15 -4.26 -0.25
N ARG A 30 1.44 -5.52 -0.65
CA ARG A 30 1.16 -6.72 0.16
C ARG A 30 1.89 -6.77 1.52
N ARG A 31 2.88 -5.92 1.74
CA ARG A 31 3.68 -5.89 2.97
C ARG A 31 3.33 -4.70 3.85
N ILE A 32 2.44 -3.81 3.40
CA ILE A 32 1.95 -2.67 4.17
C ILE A 32 0.77 -3.14 5.04
N ARG A 33 0.77 -2.75 6.32
CA ARG A 33 -0.25 -3.06 7.31
C ARG A 33 -1.34 -1.99 7.31
N THR A 34 -2.17 -1.99 6.26
CA THR A 34 -3.34 -1.11 6.15
C THR A 34 -4.55 -1.89 5.65
N GLY A 35 -5.76 -1.40 5.93
CA GLY A 35 -7.00 -2.01 5.45
C GLY A 35 -7.14 -1.94 3.93
N GLN A 36 -6.66 -0.86 3.32
CA GLN A 36 -6.70 -0.67 1.87
C GLN A 36 -5.40 -0.03 1.36
N VAL A 37 -4.98 -0.39 0.14
CA VAL A 37 -3.78 0.16 -0.51
C VAL A 37 -4.09 0.44 -1.99
N ASP A 38 -3.88 1.67 -2.42
CA ASP A 38 -3.94 2.07 -3.83
C ASP A 38 -2.58 1.87 -4.52
N ILE A 39 -2.60 1.35 -5.75
CA ILE A 39 -1.39 1.23 -6.58
C ILE A 39 -1.47 2.24 -7.71
N ASN A 40 -0.46 3.12 -7.82
CA ASN A 40 -0.34 4.12 -8.89
C ASN A 40 -1.57 5.02 -9.05
N GLY A 41 -2.26 5.36 -7.95
CA GLY A 41 -3.50 6.14 -7.99
C GLY A 41 -4.70 5.37 -8.51
N GLY A 42 -4.65 4.03 -8.50
CA GLY A 42 -5.79 3.18 -8.76
C GLY A 42 -6.97 3.52 -7.84
N PRO A 43 -8.21 3.30 -8.30
CA PRO A 43 -9.40 3.70 -7.55
C PRO A 43 -9.51 2.93 -6.23
N PHE A 44 -9.98 3.62 -5.19
CA PHE A 44 -10.30 3.05 -3.88
C PHE A 44 -11.21 1.83 -4.06
N ASN A 45 -10.77 0.66 -3.62
CA ASN A 45 -11.57 -0.56 -3.70
C ASN A 45 -12.48 -0.69 -2.47
N MET A 46 -13.76 -0.33 -2.63
CA MET A 46 -14.79 -0.44 -1.59
C MET A 46 -15.20 -1.89 -1.25
N ASN A 47 -14.80 -2.87 -2.06
CA ASN A 47 -15.23 -4.27 -1.93
C ASN A 47 -14.15 -5.19 -1.32
N ALA A 48 -13.00 -4.63 -0.89
CA ALA A 48 -11.88 -5.39 -0.36
C ALA A 48 -12.12 -5.87 1.08
#